data_AF-A0AAV7I8G6-F1
#
_entry.id   AF-A0AAV7I8G6-F1
#
_cell.length_a   1.000
_cell.length_b   1.000
_cell.length_c   1.000
_cell.angle_alpha   90.00
_cell.angle_beta   90.00
_cell.angle_gamma   90.00
#
_symmetry.space_group_name_H-M   'P 1'
#
loop_
_entity.id
_entity.type
_entity.pdbx_description
1 polymer ?
#
loop_
_entity_poly.entity_id
_entity_poly.type
_entity_poly.pdbx_seq_one_letter_code
_entity_poly.pdbx_strand_id
1 'polypeptide(L)'
;MFVPVITIVLIVNSVNACSDTTDRFLDRSRFLSMFSNNHKLNNVSLIGTIGSVTYRHFKYGRTQSLNIKQQLKHGVRVLDLGLAAKSNRFALHTGPIDLGLYFEDVISDVEDFLDRNPREFVIILVREDYAPAEDVTMDNCKIMETYVKKSKRIVTNWKLKSIFKKIRGKILIATQSYGSGFDLCAVNLHGKCLIQNKECKKLKSVDEIDSKWNSILKLQIATFYKKRQCFINNLFYYGSKHSVDVIANHGYVNSDGEYIQPINKRMAKDFLNSHKGLVIVIASFVTQELIDKINFSNFERSDKKDINNNKCLSISEKKRVIQAVEDGQLKKDVAKQFGISSSTLSMVLKKKDYITGSALIPSRKRSRQGEFLRLEECLLKWIRQCRGQNVLIDSFMLKKKVKSFAQSLGIEEPPPVTLSEARKCLTTLLFYALGTENNDNYFAALTTIENSLDNDKLKLLTQKKITDFFSK
;
A
#
# COMPACT_ATOMS: atom_id res chain seq x y z
N MET A 1 0.79 37.09 26.73
CA MET A 1 1.93 37.49 25.88
C MET A 1 2.85 36.29 25.70
N PHE A 2 3.12 35.93 24.44
CA PHE A 2 4.24 35.14 23.92
C PHE A 2 4.54 33.73 24.49
N VAL A 3 3.96 32.71 23.82
CA VAL A 3 4.63 31.65 23.00
C VAL A 3 5.95 31.06 23.57
N PRO A 4 6.07 29.72 23.72
CA PRO A 4 6.40 28.88 22.57
C PRO A 4 5.71 27.51 22.54
N VAL A 5 4.74 27.34 21.63
CA VAL A 5 4.44 26.02 21.02
C VAL A 5 4.66 26.12 19.52
N ILE A 6 5.95 26.27 19.18
CA ILE A 6 6.53 26.17 17.84
C ILE A 6 6.30 24.76 17.22
N THR A 7 5.70 23.81 17.93
CA THR A 7 5.60 22.41 17.45
C THR A 7 4.31 22.06 16.69
N ILE A 8 3.27 22.91 16.67
CA ILE A 8 2.06 22.64 15.86
C ILE A 8 1.82 23.69 14.75
N VAL A 9 2.59 24.79 14.72
CA VAL A 9 2.61 25.69 13.55
C VAL A 9 3.28 25.03 12.32
N LEU A 10 4.08 23.96 12.51
CA LEU A 10 4.63 23.19 11.39
C LEU A 10 3.73 22.07 10.84
N ILE A 11 2.59 21.76 11.47
CA ILE A 11 1.65 20.75 10.94
C ILE A 11 0.49 21.40 10.17
N VAL A 12 0.11 22.64 10.50
CA VAL A 12 -1.04 23.31 9.86
C VAL A 12 -0.74 23.85 8.45
N ASN A 13 0.50 23.78 7.96
CA ASN A 13 0.74 23.87 6.50
C ASN A 13 0.56 22.53 5.76
N SER A 14 0.10 21.46 6.43
CA SER A 14 -0.07 20.13 5.82
C SER A 14 -1.45 19.50 5.96
N VAL A 15 -2.44 20.21 6.50
CA VAL A 15 -3.83 19.71 6.56
C VAL A 15 -4.82 20.75 6.04
N ASN A 16 -4.47 21.35 4.90
CA ASN A 16 -5.44 21.80 3.91
C ASN A 16 -5.32 20.82 2.74
N ALA A 17 -6.16 19.77 2.75
CA ALA A 17 -6.60 18.97 1.59
C ALA A 17 -6.92 17.54 2.07
N CYS A 18 -8.15 17.32 2.52
CA CYS A 18 -8.76 16.00 2.35
C CYS A 18 -10.27 16.18 2.27
N SER A 19 -10.69 16.74 1.14
CA SER A 19 -12.03 16.69 0.60
C SER A 19 -11.87 16.31 -0.86
N ASP A 20 -12.49 15.21 -1.28
CA ASP A 20 -12.57 14.71 -2.66
C ASP A 20 -11.27 14.74 -3.49
N THR A 21 -10.56 13.61 -3.55
CA THR A 21 -9.68 13.36 -4.69
C THR A 21 -10.30 12.25 -5.53
N THR A 22 -10.92 12.62 -6.65
CA THR A 22 -10.74 11.82 -7.86
C THR A 22 -9.25 11.49 -7.93
N ASP A 23 -8.89 10.20 -8.00
CA ASP A 23 -7.50 9.76 -8.03
C ASP A 23 -6.81 10.42 -9.24
N ARG A 24 -6.19 11.58 -9.02
CA ARG A 24 -5.74 12.44 -10.10
C ARG A 24 -4.42 11.86 -10.59
N PHE A 25 -4.50 11.10 -11.67
CA PHE A 25 -3.31 10.64 -12.36
C PHE A 25 -2.50 11.84 -12.87
N LEU A 26 -1.19 11.79 -12.61
CA LEU A 26 -0.23 12.84 -12.93
C LEU A 26 0.64 12.42 -14.10
N ASP A 27 1.13 13.40 -14.86
CA ASP A 27 2.08 13.10 -15.92
C ASP A 27 3.45 12.72 -15.32
N ARG A 28 3.93 11.53 -15.68
CA ARG A 28 5.23 10.94 -15.35
C ARG A 28 5.90 10.38 -16.61
N SER A 29 5.62 10.97 -17.77
CA SER A 29 6.16 10.54 -19.07
C SER A 29 7.69 10.60 -19.13
N ARG A 30 8.34 11.37 -18.25
CA ARG A 30 9.80 11.57 -18.21
C ARG A 30 10.49 10.97 -16.98
N PHE A 31 9.88 9.98 -16.33
CA PHE A 31 10.42 9.35 -15.12
C PHE A 31 11.86 8.83 -15.31
N LEU A 32 12.13 8.01 -16.35
CA LEU A 32 13.46 7.42 -16.54
C LEU A 32 14.51 8.43 -17.02
N SER A 33 14.07 9.59 -17.50
CA SER A 33 14.94 10.69 -17.93
C SER A 33 15.77 11.27 -16.79
N MET A 34 15.29 11.15 -15.55
CA MET A 34 15.97 11.60 -14.33
C MET A 34 17.23 10.78 -13.98
N PHE A 35 17.36 9.55 -14.49
CA PHE A 35 18.56 8.74 -14.29
C PHE A 35 19.71 9.19 -15.20
N SER A 36 20.95 8.93 -14.79
CA SER A 36 22.12 9.15 -15.63
C SER A 36 22.19 8.11 -16.77
N ASN A 37 22.94 8.42 -17.83
CA ASN A 37 23.16 7.50 -18.95
C ASN A 37 23.98 6.24 -18.57
N ASN A 38 24.77 6.33 -17.50
CA ASN A 38 25.59 5.23 -17.00
C ASN A 38 24.86 4.38 -15.95
N HIS A 39 23.64 4.77 -15.56
CA HIS A 39 22.81 3.98 -14.64
C HIS A 39 22.56 2.60 -15.24
N LYS A 40 22.61 1.55 -14.40
CA LYS A 40 22.42 0.17 -14.85
C LYS A 40 20.98 -0.28 -14.61
N LEU A 41 20.44 -1.07 -15.54
CA LEU A 41 19.11 -1.65 -15.43
C LEU A 41 18.96 -2.55 -14.20
N ASN A 42 20.01 -3.23 -13.76
CA ASN A 42 19.98 -4.02 -12.53
C ASN A 42 20.13 -3.20 -11.24
N ASN A 43 19.79 -1.90 -11.25
CA ASN A 43 19.75 -1.01 -10.09
C ASN A 43 18.55 -0.05 -10.18
N VAL A 44 17.40 -0.52 -10.67
CA VAL A 44 16.17 0.30 -10.76
C VAL A 44 14.95 -0.50 -10.33
N SER A 45 14.01 0.18 -9.66
CA SER A 45 12.67 -0.31 -9.35
C SER A 45 11.68 0.25 -10.36
N LEU A 46 10.88 -0.60 -10.99
CA LEU A 46 9.89 -0.22 -12.00
C LEU A 46 8.51 -0.76 -11.61
N ILE A 47 7.49 0.05 -11.83
CA ILE A 47 6.09 -0.39 -11.77
C ILE A 47 5.66 -0.92 -13.14
N GLY A 48 4.94 -2.03 -13.10
CA GLY A 48 4.33 -2.69 -14.23
C GLY A 48 2.87 -3.04 -14.00
N THR A 49 2.20 -3.34 -15.10
CA THR A 49 0.78 -3.71 -15.12
C THR A 49 0.61 -5.15 -15.59
N ILE A 50 -0.18 -5.93 -14.85
CA ILE A 50 -0.59 -7.27 -15.32
C ILE A 50 -1.70 -7.13 -16.35
N GLY A 51 -1.70 -7.95 -17.41
CA GLY A 51 -2.76 -7.94 -18.42
C GLY A 51 -3.01 -6.54 -18.97
N SER A 52 -1.94 -5.86 -19.40
CA SER A 52 -1.91 -4.39 -19.59
C SER A 52 -2.95 -3.87 -20.57
N VAL A 53 -3.50 -4.72 -21.44
CA VAL A 53 -4.54 -4.39 -22.42
C VAL A 53 -5.96 -4.72 -21.99
N THR A 54 -6.16 -5.29 -20.79
CA THR A 54 -7.47 -5.63 -20.24
C THR A 54 -8.16 -4.42 -19.60
N TYR A 55 -8.19 -3.28 -20.31
CA TYR A 55 -8.86 -2.05 -19.89
C TYR A 55 -10.21 -1.80 -20.60
N ARG A 56 -10.48 -2.56 -21.68
CA ARG A 56 -11.75 -2.51 -22.42
C ARG A 56 -12.85 -3.27 -21.67
N HIS A 57 -14.12 -3.03 -22.04
CA HIS A 57 -15.32 -3.49 -21.35
C HIS A 57 -15.48 -5.02 -21.29
N PHE A 58 -14.70 -5.66 -20.44
CA PHE A 58 -14.86 -7.05 -20.05
C PHE A 58 -15.31 -7.08 -18.58
N LYS A 59 -16.53 -7.57 -18.33
CA LYS A 59 -17.08 -7.68 -16.96
C LYS A 59 -16.26 -8.65 -16.10
N TYR A 60 -15.61 -9.64 -16.73
CA TYR A 60 -14.77 -10.65 -16.10
C TYR A 60 -13.36 -10.57 -16.67
N GLY A 61 -12.34 -10.61 -15.81
CA GLY A 61 -10.93 -10.63 -16.24
C GLY A 61 -10.28 -9.26 -16.51
N ARG A 62 -11.00 -8.15 -16.32
CA ARG A 62 -10.41 -6.80 -16.37
C ARG A 62 -9.40 -6.61 -15.24
N THR A 63 -8.18 -6.21 -15.57
CA THR A 63 -7.14 -5.90 -14.57
C THR A 63 -6.66 -4.45 -14.64
N GLN A 64 -7.09 -3.65 -15.62
CA GLN A 64 -6.68 -2.26 -15.78
C GLN A 64 -7.86 -1.34 -16.06
N SER A 65 -7.70 -0.05 -15.74
CA SER A 65 -8.64 1.02 -16.15
C SER A 65 -8.04 2.03 -17.11
N LEU A 66 -6.71 2.01 -17.26
CA LEU A 66 -5.96 2.89 -18.13
C LEU A 66 -5.61 2.15 -19.42
N ASN A 67 -5.70 2.82 -20.57
CA ASN A 67 -5.14 2.30 -21.81
C ASN A 67 -3.60 2.41 -21.81
N ILE A 68 -2.92 1.83 -22.82
CA ILE A 68 -1.44 1.80 -22.88
C ILE A 68 -0.84 3.22 -22.85
N LYS A 69 -1.38 4.15 -23.65
CA LYS A 69 -0.91 5.54 -23.66
C LYS A 69 -1.00 6.19 -22.28
N GLN A 70 -2.10 5.98 -21.56
CA GLN A 70 -2.31 6.47 -20.21
C GLN A 70 -1.36 5.82 -19.20
N GLN A 71 -1.19 4.50 -19.23
CA GLN A 71 -0.25 3.79 -18.35
C GLN A 71 1.17 4.36 -18.50
N LEU A 72 1.65 4.52 -19.74
CA LEU A 72 2.97 5.09 -20.03
C LEU A 72 3.05 6.55 -19.59
N LYS A 73 2.03 7.37 -19.89
CA LYS A 73 1.94 8.76 -19.44
C LYS A 73 2.03 8.89 -17.92
N HIS A 74 1.44 7.96 -17.18
CA HIS A 74 1.37 8.02 -15.72
C HIS A 74 2.54 7.34 -15.00
N GLY A 75 3.49 6.75 -15.74
CA GLY A 75 4.78 6.31 -15.21
C GLY A 75 5.00 4.80 -15.20
N VAL A 76 4.08 4.02 -15.76
CA VAL A 76 4.28 2.58 -15.98
C VAL A 76 5.36 2.38 -17.03
N ARG A 77 6.30 1.45 -16.78
CA ARG A 77 7.41 1.13 -17.70
C ARG A 77 7.57 -0.37 -17.97
N VAL A 78 6.68 -1.18 -17.42
CA VAL A 78 6.62 -2.62 -17.68
C VAL A 78 5.19 -3.00 -18.05
N LEU A 79 5.00 -3.61 -19.23
CA LEU A 79 3.70 -4.06 -19.71
C LEU A 79 3.71 -5.58 -19.80
N ASP A 80 2.83 -6.26 -19.06
CA ASP A 80 2.61 -7.71 -19.22
C ASP A 80 1.48 -7.97 -20.21
N LEU A 81 1.77 -8.77 -21.24
CA LEU A 81 0.88 -9.09 -22.37
C LEU A 81 0.74 -10.61 -22.53
N GLY A 82 -0.50 -11.06 -22.54
CA GLY A 82 -0.85 -12.40 -23.02
C GLY A 82 -1.03 -12.40 -24.52
N LEU A 83 -0.40 -13.35 -25.21
CA LEU A 83 -0.40 -13.47 -26.67
C LEU A 83 -0.88 -14.85 -27.11
N ALA A 84 -1.48 -14.88 -28.30
CA ALA A 84 -1.71 -16.10 -29.08
C ALA A 84 -1.34 -15.83 -30.54
N ALA A 85 -0.71 -16.79 -31.20
CA ALA A 85 -0.44 -16.65 -32.63
C ALA A 85 -1.72 -16.88 -33.44
N LYS A 86 -1.99 -16.01 -34.41
CA LYS A 86 -3.13 -16.07 -35.33
C LYS A 86 -2.71 -15.47 -36.66
N SER A 87 -2.83 -16.23 -37.75
CA SER A 87 -2.37 -15.80 -39.08
C SER A 87 -0.92 -15.27 -39.08
N ASN A 88 -0.03 -15.97 -38.37
CA ASN A 88 1.39 -15.58 -38.16
C ASN A 88 1.60 -14.17 -37.58
N ARG A 89 0.63 -13.68 -36.80
CA ARG A 89 0.69 -12.44 -36.02
C ARG A 89 0.34 -12.74 -34.56
N PHE A 90 0.66 -11.83 -33.66
CA PHE A 90 0.28 -11.98 -32.25
C PHE A 90 -1.02 -11.23 -31.95
N ALA A 91 -2.10 -11.99 -31.73
CA ALA A 91 -3.32 -11.49 -31.13
C ALA A 91 -3.15 -11.36 -29.61
N LEU A 92 -3.74 -10.32 -29.01
CA LEU A 92 -3.73 -10.10 -27.57
C LEU A 92 -4.84 -10.91 -26.89
N HIS A 93 -4.47 -11.65 -25.86
CA HIS A 93 -5.34 -12.57 -25.16
C HIS A 93 -5.32 -12.38 -23.63
N THR A 94 -6.40 -12.81 -23.00
CA THR A 94 -6.46 -13.10 -21.56
C THR A 94 -7.06 -14.50 -21.38
N GLY A 95 -6.21 -15.50 -21.30
CA GLY A 95 -6.61 -16.90 -21.46
C GLY A 95 -7.36 -17.11 -22.79
N PRO A 96 -8.53 -17.78 -22.80
CA PRO A 96 -9.26 -18.09 -24.03
C PRO A 96 -9.93 -16.89 -24.71
N ILE A 97 -9.83 -15.69 -24.13
CA ILE A 97 -10.52 -14.50 -24.63
C ILE A 97 -9.60 -13.71 -25.56
N ASP A 98 -9.98 -13.61 -26.84
CA ASP A 98 -9.39 -12.69 -27.82
C ASP A 98 -9.87 -11.26 -27.52
N LEU A 99 -8.93 -10.33 -27.35
CA LEU A 99 -9.21 -8.93 -26.99
C LEU A 99 -9.48 -8.02 -28.20
N GLY A 100 -9.44 -8.58 -29.43
CA GLY A 100 -9.65 -7.84 -30.68
C GLY A 100 -8.55 -6.81 -30.95
N LEU A 101 -7.36 -7.05 -30.42
CA LEU A 101 -6.17 -6.21 -30.55
C LEU A 101 -4.97 -7.09 -30.89
N TYR A 102 -3.98 -6.52 -31.55
CA TYR A 102 -2.75 -7.21 -31.90
C TYR A 102 -1.53 -6.55 -31.24
N PHE A 103 -0.42 -7.28 -31.23
CA PHE A 103 0.84 -6.78 -30.72
C PHE A 103 1.33 -5.52 -31.44
N GLU A 104 1.02 -5.35 -32.74
CA GLU A 104 1.34 -4.11 -33.47
C GLU A 104 0.68 -2.88 -32.83
N ASP A 105 -0.54 -3.01 -32.30
CA ASP A 105 -1.27 -1.89 -31.72
C ASP A 105 -0.55 -1.37 -30.46
N VAL A 106 -0.08 -2.29 -29.62
CA VAL A 106 0.69 -1.95 -28.41
C VAL A 106 2.07 -1.40 -28.77
N ILE A 107 2.74 -1.99 -29.77
CA ILE A 107 4.04 -1.50 -30.23
C ILE A 107 3.90 -0.08 -30.77
N SER A 108 2.89 0.19 -31.59
CA SER A 108 2.62 1.53 -32.11
C SER A 108 2.45 2.55 -30.98
N ASP A 109 1.65 2.25 -29.96
CA ASP A 109 1.46 3.13 -28.80
C ASP A 109 2.76 3.39 -28.01
N VAL A 110 3.61 2.36 -27.88
CA VAL A 110 4.89 2.47 -27.19
C VAL A 110 5.91 3.27 -28.00
N GLU A 111 5.99 3.06 -29.32
CA GLU A 111 6.87 3.82 -30.21
C GLU A 111 6.50 5.31 -30.19
N ASP A 112 5.21 5.61 -30.31
CA ASP A 112 4.65 6.95 -30.17
C ASP A 112 5.06 7.63 -28.86
N PHE A 113 5.07 6.88 -27.77
CA PHE A 113 5.51 7.36 -26.47
C PHE A 113 7.02 7.62 -26.43
N LEU A 114 7.82 6.71 -26.99
CA LEU A 114 9.28 6.80 -27.03
C LEU A 114 9.79 7.87 -28.00
N ASP A 115 9.05 8.20 -29.05
CA ASP A 115 9.36 9.32 -29.95
C ASP A 115 9.23 10.66 -29.21
N ARG A 116 8.18 10.80 -28.39
CA ARG A 116 7.95 11.99 -27.55
C ARG A 116 8.84 12.03 -26.30
N ASN A 117 9.35 10.86 -25.89
CA ASN A 117 10.18 10.70 -24.69
C ASN A 117 11.40 9.79 -24.96
N PRO A 118 12.38 10.24 -25.77
CA PRO A 118 13.48 9.39 -26.27
C PRO A 118 14.44 8.90 -25.18
N ARG A 119 14.36 9.49 -23.98
CA ARG A 119 15.12 9.06 -22.81
C ARG A 119 14.41 7.97 -22.01
N GLU A 120 13.21 7.55 -22.36
CA GLU A 120 12.54 6.44 -21.70
C GLU A 120 12.88 5.11 -22.38
N PHE A 121 12.50 4.00 -21.76
CA PHE A 121 12.46 2.68 -22.38
C PHE A 121 11.26 1.93 -21.78
N VAL A 122 10.75 0.93 -22.48
CA VAL A 122 9.63 0.12 -21.99
C VAL A 122 10.04 -1.34 -22.01
N ILE A 123 9.77 -2.06 -20.93
CA ILE A 123 9.90 -3.52 -20.90
C ILE A 123 8.53 -4.10 -21.23
N ILE A 124 8.46 -5.01 -22.19
CA ILE A 124 7.25 -5.78 -22.47
C ILE A 124 7.52 -7.22 -22.07
N LEU A 125 6.75 -7.71 -21.10
CA LEU A 125 6.70 -9.11 -20.74
C LEU A 125 5.67 -9.78 -21.66
N VAL A 126 6.11 -10.78 -22.41
CA VAL A 126 5.26 -11.58 -23.30
C VAL A 126 5.08 -12.98 -22.71
N ARG A 127 3.88 -13.52 -22.85
CA ARG A 127 3.57 -14.92 -22.56
C ARG A 127 2.65 -15.47 -23.64
N GLU A 128 2.83 -16.74 -23.97
CA GLU A 128 1.79 -17.50 -24.66
C GLU A 128 0.66 -17.77 -23.66
N ASP A 129 -0.47 -17.10 -23.86
CA ASP A 129 -1.61 -17.11 -22.94
C ASP A 129 -2.78 -17.94 -23.49
N TYR A 130 -2.73 -18.25 -24.79
CA TYR A 130 -3.61 -19.18 -25.46
C TYR A 130 -2.87 -19.89 -26.59
N ALA A 131 -3.36 -21.09 -26.95
CA ALA A 131 -2.76 -21.89 -28.00
C ALA A 131 -2.80 -21.15 -29.36
N PRO A 132 -1.80 -21.37 -30.23
CA PRO A 132 -1.82 -20.83 -31.58
C PRO A 132 -3.05 -21.32 -32.36
N ALA A 133 -3.60 -20.46 -33.22
CA ALA A 133 -4.66 -20.84 -34.15
C ALA A 133 -4.14 -21.86 -35.19
N GLU A 134 -5.05 -22.66 -35.75
CA GLU A 134 -4.71 -23.74 -36.70
C GLU A 134 -4.03 -23.24 -37.98
N ASP A 135 -4.25 -21.98 -38.36
CA ASP A 135 -3.68 -21.34 -39.55
C ASP A 135 -2.22 -20.88 -39.36
N VAL A 136 -1.68 -21.00 -38.15
CA VAL A 136 -0.31 -20.58 -37.82
C VAL A 136 0.69 -21.58 -38.37
N THR A 137 1.63 -21.10 -39.18
CA THR A 137 2.70 -21.90 -39.79
C THR A 137 4.09 -21.54 -39.26
N MET A 138 4.20 -20.46 -38.49
CA MET A 138 5.42 -19.96 -37.89
C MET A 138 5.39 -20.14 -36.37
N ASP A 139 6.50 -20.59 -35.79
CA ASP A 139 6.68 -20.50 -34.35
C ASP A 139 6.75 -19.03 -33.87
N ASN A 140 6.52 -18.82 -32.58
CA ASN A 140 6.52 -17.49 -31.98
C ASN A 140 7.83 -16.71 -32.21
N CYS A 141 8.98 -17.38 -32.35
CA CYS A 141 10.23 -16.67 -32.58
C CYS A 141 10.39 -16.18 -34.01
N LYS A 142 9.97 -16.97 -35.00
CA LYS A 142 9.87 -16.52 -36.39
C LYS A 142 8.88 -15.37 -36.53
N ILE A 143 7.74 -15.43 -35.83
CA ILE A 143 6.78 -14.33 -35.81
C ILE A 143 7.41 -13.08 -35.18
N MET A 144 8.07 -13.20 -34.02
CA MET A 144 8.78 -12.10 -33.34
C MET A 144 9.86 -11.44 -34.23
N GLU A 145 10.58 -12.23 -35.02
CA GLU A 145 11.57 -11.71 -36.00
C GLU A 145 10.92 -10.77 -37.03
N THR A 146 9.68 -11.00 -37.43
CA THR A 146 8.97 -10.09 -38.35
C THR A 146 8.76 -8.71 -37.72
N TYR A 147 8.45 -8.65 -36.41
CA TYR A 147 8.33 -7.40 -35.66
C TYR A 147 9.68 -6.71 -35.51
N VAL A 148 10.73 -7.45 -35.16
CA VAL A 148 12.10 -6.91 -35.03
C VAL A 148 12.63 -6.35 -36.36
N LYS A 149 12.31 -7.00 -37.50
CA LYS A 149 12.65 -6.48 -38.84
C LYS A 149 11.95 -5.17 -39.15
N LYS A 150 10.69 -5.01 -38.72
CA LYS A 150 9.90 -3.78 -38.91
C LYS A 150 10.35 -2.65 -37.99
N SER A 151 10.74 -2.95 -36.74
CA SER A 151 11.18 -1.95 -35.77
C SER A 151 12.51 -2.28 -35.11
N LYS A 152 13.52 -1.45 -35.41
CA LYS A 152 14.84 -1.49 -34.76
C LYS A 152 14.79 -1.09 -33.26
N ARG A 153 13.65 -0.60 -32.75
CA ARG A 153 13.48 -0.27 -31.32
C ARG A 153 13.29 -1.53 -30.49
N ILE A 154 12.78 -2.61 -31.08
CA ILE A 154 12.53 -3.88 -30.40
C ILE A 154 13.87 -4.60 -30.17
N VAL A 155 14.14 -4.93 -28.91
CA VAL A 155 15.35 -5.66 -28.49
C VAL A 155 14.98 -6.90 -27.71
N THR A 156 15.40 -8.05 -28.21
CA THR A 156 15.11 -9.38 -27.66
C THR A 156 16.29 -10.01 -26.91
N ASN A 157 17.48 -9.39 -26.97
CA ASN A 157 18.74 -9.95 -26.45
C ASN A 157 19.45 -9.01 -25.43
N TRP A 158 18.69 -8.20 -24.70
CA TRP A 158 19.24 -7.28 -23.71
C TRP A 158 19.75 -7.99 -22.44
N LYS A 159 20.56 -7.28 -21.64
CA LYS A 159 21.20 -7.82 -20.43
C LYS A 159 20.77 -7.01 -19.20
N LEU A 160 20.62 -7.67 -18.04
CA LEU A 160 20.32 -6.99 -16.77
C LEU A 160 21.36 -5.91 -16.42
N LYS A 161 22.62 -6.11 -16.80
CA LYS A 161 23.69 -5.13 -16.57
C LYS A 161 23.77 -4.01 -17.62
N SER A 162 22.83 -3.95 -18.57
CA SER A 162 22.80 -2.89 -19.58
C SER A 162 22.73 -1.51 -18.93
N ILE A 163 23.52 -0.57 -19.43
CA ILE A 163 23.44 0.84 -19.03
C ILE A 163 22.32 1.55 -19.80
N PHE A 164 21.74 2.58 -19.20
CA PHE A 164 20.60 3.31 -19.76
C PHE A 164 20.93 3.87 -21.15
N LYS A 165 22.15 4.38 -21.39
CA LYS A 165 22.60 4.85 -22.73
C LYS A 165 22.33 3.84 -23.85
N LYS A 166 22.40 2.53 -23.57
CA LYS A 166 22.21 1.46 -24.56
C LYS A 166 20.76 1.05 -24.76
N ILE A 167 19.86 1.38 -23.84
CA ILE A 167 18.47 0.89 -23.83
C ILE A 167 17.43 2.01 -23.93
N ARG A 168 17.80 3.29 -23.75
CA ARG A 168 16.90 4.42 -24.00
C ARG A 168 16.38 4.40 -25.46
N GLY A 169 15.12 4.74 -25.63
CA GLY A 169 14.38 4.68 -26.90
C GLY A 169 14.04 3.27 -27.37
N LYS A 170 14.23 2.23 -26.53
CA LYS A 170 14.03 0.84 -26.93
C LYS A 170 12.87 0.16 -26.20
N ILE A 171 12.34 -0.86 -26.86
CA ILE A 171 11.33 -1.78 -26.35
C ILE A 171 12.05 -3.08 -26.01
N LEU A 172 12.17 -3.38 -24.71
CA LEU A 172 12.91 -4.53 -24.19
C LEU A 172 11.95 -5.71 -24.02
N ILE A 173 12.06 -6.72 -24.88
CA ILE A 173 11.18 -7.89 -24.84
C ILE A 173 11.74 -8.93 -23.85
N ALA A 174 10.88 -9.40 -22.95
CA ALA A 174 11.20 -10.43 -21.97
C ALA A 174 10.05 -11.41 -21.78
N THR A 175 10.35 -12.58 -21.23
CA THR A 175 9.34 -13.52 -20.73
C THR A 175 9.65 -13.86 -19.28
N GLN A 176 8.61 -14.02 -18.46
CA GLN A 176 8.73 -14.43 -17.07
C GLN A 176 8.32 -15.89 -16.83
N SER A 177 7.88 -16.61 -17.87
CA SER A 177 7.44 -18.00 -17.79
C SER A 177 8.42 -18.89 -18.55
N TYR A 178 8.79 -20.02 -17.96
CA TYR A 178 9.55 -21.07 -18.64
C TYR A 178 8.64 -21.82 -19.62
N GLY A 179 9.13 -22.15 -20.82
CA GLY A 179 8.34 -22.85 -21.83
C GLY A 179 7.24 -21.97 -22.43
N SER A 180 7.47 -20.66 -22.50
CA SER A 180 6.47 -19.67 -22.90
C SER A 180 6.27 -19.53 -24.41
N GLY A 181 6.92 -20.38 -25.21
CA GLY A 181 7.04 -20.20 -26.66
C GLY A 181 7.99 -19.06 -27.08
N PHE A 182 8.41 -18.20 -26.15
CA PHE A 182 9.27 -17.02 -26.42
C PHE A 182 10.72 -17.16 -25.94
N ASP A 183 11.11 -18.32 -25.41
CA ASP A 183 12.39 -18.49 -24.68
C ASP A 183 13.65 -18.17 -25.52
N LEU A 184 13.58 -18.34 -26.84
CA LEU A 184 14.70 -18.09 -27.76
C LEU A 184 14.69 -16.68 -28.39
N CYS A 185 13.60 -15.95 -28.27
CA CYS A 185 13.36 -14.65 -28.90
C CYS A 185 12.89 -13.56 -27.92
N ALA A 186 13.00 -13.82 -26.62
CA ALA A 186 12.80 -12.87 -25.55
C ALA A 186 13.82 -13.14 -24.44
N VAL A 187 14.16 -12.11 -23.66
CA VAL A 187 14.99 -12.33 -22.48
C VAL A 187 14.20 -13.12 -21.44
N ASN A 188 14.53 -14.40 -21.25
CA ASN A 188 13.94 -15.19 -20.18
C ASN A 188 14.40 -14.67 -18.80
N LEU A 189 13.45 -14.14 -18.03
CA LEU A 189 13.60 -13.63 -16.68
C LEU A 189 13.34 -14.69 -15.60
N HIS A 190 12.63 -15.78 -15.91
CA HIS A 190 12.39 -16.88 -14.97
C HIS A 190 13.69 -17.46 -14.39
N GLY A 191 14.71 -17.67 -15.23
CA GLY A 191 16.03 -18.14 -14.78
C GLY A 191 16.93 -17.06 -14.15
N LYS A 192 16.59 -15.77 -14.32
CA LYS A 192 17.46 -14.63 -13.97
C LYS A 192 16.96 -13.85 -12.75
N CYS A 193 15.67 -13.89 -12.48
CA CYS A 193 15.00 -13.15 -11.42
C CYS A 193 14.48 -14.10 -10.34
N LEU A 194 14.41 -13.63 -9.10
CA LEU A 194 13.52 -14.27 -8.12
C LEU A 194 12.11 -13.74 -8.33
N ILE A 195 11.18 -14.64 -8.65
CA ILE A 195 9.82 -14.27 -9.04
C ILE A 195 8.84 -14.73 -7.96
N GLN A 196 8.01 -13.79 -7.48
CA GLN A 196 6.80 -14.07 -6.73
C GLN A 196 5.65 -13.91 -7.71
N ASN A 197 5.06 -15.04 -8.08
CA ASN A 197 3.85 -15.10 -8.90
C ASN A 197 2.82 -16.07 -8.30
N LYS A 198 2.93 -16.34 -6.99
CA LYS A 198 2.06 -17.32 -6.33
C LYS A 198 0.64 -16.78 -6.30
N GLU A 199 -0.25 -17.47 -6.99
CA GLU A 199 -1.68 -17.47 -6.76
C GLU A 199 -1.93 -18.43 -5.59
N CYS A 200 -2.50 -17.96 -4.49
CA CYS A 200 -2.80 -18.80 -3.34
C CYS A 200 -4.00 -19.70 -3.66
N LYS A 201 -3.77 -20.82 -4.35
CA LYS A 201 -4.79 -21.86 -4.55
C LYS A 201 -4.82 -22.74 -3.30
N LYS A 202 -5.98 -22.78 -2.62
CA LYS A 202 -6.32 -23.64 -1.47
C LYS A 202 -5.69 -23.24 -0.13
N LEU A 203 -6.33 -22.32 0.61
CA LEU A 203 -6.24 -22.31 2.07
C LEU A 203 -7.67 -22.17 2.63
N LYS A 204 -8.14 -23.18 3.37
CA LYS A 204 -9.51 -23.27 3.86
C LYS A 204 -9.80 -22.40 5.11
N SER A 205 -8.85 -21.60 5.60
CA SER A 205 -9.00 -20.95 6.92
C SER A 205 -8.11 -19.74 7.23
N VAL A 206 -7.32 -19.21 6.28
CA VAL A 206 -6.49 -18.01 6.49
C VAL A 206 -6.80 -17.03 5.37
N ASP A 207 -7.05 -15.76 5.70
CA ASP A 207 -7.35 -14.71 4.73
C ASP A 207 -6.38 -14.75 3.54
N GLU A 208 -6.93 -15.08 2.36
CA GLU A 208 -6.14 -15.39 1.16
C GLU A 208 -5.27 -14.20 0.72
N ILE A 209 -5.77 -12.98 0.93
CA ILE A 209 -5.04 -11.73 0.70
C ILE A 209 -3.84 -11.61 1.62
N ASP A 210 -3.96 -11.97 2.90
CA ASP A 210 -2.84 -11.90 3.83
C ASP A 210 -1.78 -12.96 3.49
N SER A 211 -2.20 -14.13 3.04
CA SER A 211 -1.29 -15.15 2.51
C SER A 211 -0.54 -14.66 1.25
N LYS A 212 -1.25 -14.02 0.32
CA LYS A 212 -0.65 -13.37 -0.86
C LYS A 212 0.32 -12.26 -0.43
N TRP A 213 -0.09 -11.39 0.48
CA TRP A 213 0.71 -10.30 1.03
C TRP A 213 1.98 -10.80 1.71
N ASN A 214 1.90 -11.88 2.50
CA ASN A 214 3.06 -12.52 3.11
C ASN A 214 4.06 -13.01 2.06
N SER A 215 3.58 -13.53 0.93
CA SER A 215 4.44 -13.94 -0.18
C SER A 215 5.10 -12.73 -0.86
N ILE A 216 4.34 -11.65 -1.11
CA ILE A 216 4.83 -10.37 -1.65
C ILE A 216 5.93 -9.80 -0.73
N LEU A 217 5.67 -9.76 0.57
CA LEU A 217 6.59 -9.24 1.58
C LEU A 217 7.86 -10.09 1.67
N LYS A 218 7.76 -11.42 1.63
CA LYS A 218 8.92 -12.31 1.61
C LYS A 218 9.86 -12.00 0.46
N LEU A 219 9.34 -11.78 -0.76
CA LEU A 219 10.16 -11.38 -1.89
C LEU A 219 10.73 -9.97 -1.71
N GLN A 220 9.93 -9.02 -1.22
CA GLN A 220 10.39 -7.65 -0.95
C GLN A 220 11.59 -7.65 0.01
N ILE A 221 11.54 -8.41 1.10
CA ILE A 221 12.65 -8.54 2.05
C ILE A 221 13.85 -9.21 1.36
N ALA A 222 13.62 -10.23 0.52
CA ALA A 222 14.68 -10.92 -0.24
C ALA A 222 15.52 -9.97 -1.11
N THR A 223 14.97 -8.86 -1.59
CA THR A 223 15.70 -7.85 -2.37
C THR A 223 16.90 -7.24 -1.64
N PHE A 224 16.90 -7.22 -0.30
CA PHE A 224 17.96 -6.58 0.50
C PHE A 224 19.17 -7.47 0.75
N TYR A 225 18.95 -8.78 0.85
CA TYR A 225 19.96 -9.74 1.33
C TYR A 225 20.31 -10.85 0.32
N LYS A 226 19.41 -11.22 -0.60
CA LYS A 226 19.76 -12.21 -1.64
C LYS A 226 20.65 -11.56 -2.70
N LYS A 227 21.76 -12.24 -3.03
CA LYS A 227 22.68 -11.84 -4.12
C LYS A 227 22.08 -12.16 -5.50
N ARG A 228 20.97 -11.53 -5.87
CA ARG A 228 20.29 -11.68 -7.17
C ARG A 228 20.26 -10.33 -7.90
N GLN A 229 20.31 -10.37 -9.22
CA GLN A 229 20.34 -9.16 -10.05
C GLN A 229 18.93 -8.68 -10.44
N CYS A 230 17.90 -9.45 -10.14
CA CYS A 230 16.53 -9.16 -10.55
C CYS A 230 15.50 -9.82 -9.63
N PHE A 231 14.39 -9.12 -9.40
CA PHE A 231 13.25 -9.53 -8.59
C PHE A 231 11.96 -9.08 -9.27
N ILE A 232 10.97 -9.96 -9.37
CA ILE A 232 9.66 -9.64 -9.95
C ILE A 232 8.59 -10.01 -8.91
N ASN A 233 7.86 -9.01 -8.44
CA ASN A 233 6.84 -9.14 -7.40
C ASN A 233 5.46 -8.88 -7.99
N ASN A 234 4.68 -9.93 -8.23
CA ASN A 234 3.33 -9.79 -8.80
C ASN A 234 2.28 -9.63 -7.69
N LEU A 235 1.67 -8.46 -7.62
CA LEU A 235 0.62 -8.14 -6.65
C LEU A 235 -0.73 -8.78 -7.00
N PHE A 236 -0.92 -9.18 -8.25
CA PHE A 236 -2.18 -9.73 -8.74
C PHE A 236 -2.65 -10.93 -7.94
N TYR A 237 -3.95 -10.95 -7.64
CA TYR A 237 -4.64 -12.07 -7.03
C TYR A 237 -6.04 -12.23 -7.63
N TYR A 238 -6.36 -13.47 -8.01
CA TYR A 238 -7.66 -13.90 -8.50
C TYR A 238 -8.02 -15.17 -7.73
N GLY A 239 -9.11 -15.15 -6.97
CA GLY A 239 -9.46 -16.26 -6.07
C GLY A 239 -10.43 -15.90 -4.94
N SER A 240 -10.54 -14.61 -4.60
CA SER A 240 -11.49 -14.17 -3.58
C SER A 240 -12.93 -14.07 -4.11
N LYS A 241 -13.92 -13.97 -3.20
CA LYS A 241 -15.31 -13.59 -3.54
C LYS A 241 -15.46 -12.16 -4.08
N HIS A 242 -14.40 -11.35 -4.01
CA HIS A 242 -14.40 -9.95 -4.43
C HIS A 242 -13.76 -9.77 -5.81
N SER A 243 -14.13 -8.70 -6.51
CA SER A 243 -13.54 -8.34 -7.80
C SER A 243 -12.06 -7.96 -7.66
N VAL A 244 -11.30 -8.10 -8.74
CA VAL A 244 -9.86 -7.78 -8.77
C VAL A 244 -9.60 -6.33 -8.34
N ASP A 245 -10.46 -5.38 -8.73
CA ASP A 245 -10.34 -3.97 -8.34
C ASP A 245 -10.59 -3.74 -6.85
N VAL A 246 -11.51 -4.49 -6.25
CA VAL A 246 -11.74 -4.43 -4.80
C VAL A 246 -10.50 -4.92 -4.05
N ILE A 247 -9.92 -6.04 -4.46
CA ILE A 247 -8.69 -6.59 -3.88
C ILE A 247 -7.50 -5.61 -4.06
N ALA A 248 -7.41 -5.01 -5.24
CA ALA A 248 -6.32 -4.13 -5.61
C ALA A 248 -6.35 -2.80 -4.84
N ASN A 249 -7.51 -2.13 -4.78
CA ASN A 249 -7.59 -0.72 -4.39
C ASN A 249 -8.61 -0.36 -3.31
N HIS A 250 -9.70 -1.11 -3.14
CA HIS A 250 -10.79 -0.70 -2.24
C HIS A 250 -10.75 -1.39 -0.87
N GLY A 251 -10.31 -2.65 -0.83
CA GLY A 251 -10.41 -3.51 0.34
C GLY A 251 -11.85 -3.96 0.60
N TYR A 252 -12.03 -4.78 1.63
CA TYR A 252 -13.34 -5.27 2.05
C TYR A 252 -13.30 -5.64 3.54
N VAL A 253 -14.46 -5.93 4.12
CA VAL A 253 -14.59 -6.48 5.47
C VAL A 253 -14.77 -8.00 5.34
N ASN A 254 -13.92 -8.79 6.01
CA ASN A 254 -13.99 -10.26 5.97
C ASN A 254 -15.19 -10.77 6.80
N SER A 255 -15.37 -12.10 6.85
CA SER A 255 -16.46 -12.73 7.62
C SER A 255 -16.37 -12.45 9.13
N ASP A 256 -15.19 -12.11 9.63
CA ASP A 256 -14.92 -11.88 11.04
C ASP A 256 -15.07 -10.40 11.43
N GLY A 257 -15.54 -9.56 10.50
CA GLY A 257 -15.73 -8.12 10.73
C GLY A 257 -14.45 -7.28 10.60
N GLU A 258 -13.33 -7.89 10.19
CA GLU A 258 -12.04 -7.20 10.05
C GLU A 258 -11.90 -6.54 8.67
N TYR A 259 -11.45 -5.29 8.66
CA TYR A 259 -11.14 -4.59 7.41
C TYR A 259 -9.82 -5.07 6.80
N ILE A 260 -9.92 -5.71 5.64
CA ILE A 260 -8.79 -6.17 4.84
C ILE A 260 -8.31 -5.05 3.92
N GLN A 261 -7.14 -4.49 4.25
CA GLN A 261 -6.54 -3.41 3.46
C GLN A 261 -6.18 -3.91 2.04
N PRO A 262 -6.46 -3.13 0.97
CA PRO A 262 -6.16 -3.49 -0.40
C PRO A 262 -4.66 -3.59 -0.69
N ILE A 263 -4.27 -4.51 -1.57
CA ILE A 263 -2.86 -4.88 -1.80
C ILE A 263 -2.04 -3.71 -2.36
N ASN A 264 -2.58 -2.90 -3.29
CA ASN A 264 -1.85 -1.76 -3.84
C ASN A 264 -1.56 -0.72 -2.76
N LYS A 265 -2.49 -0.49 -1.84
CA LYS A 265 -2.33 0.44 -0.72
C LYS A 265 -1.28 -0.06 0.28
N ARG A 266 -1.24 -1.37 0.54
CA ARG A 266 -0.18 -1.97 1.36
C ARG A 266 1.19 -1.78 0.70
N MET A 267 1.30 -2.05 -0.60
CA MET A 267 2.56 -1.87 -1.33
C MET A 267 3.00 -0.40 -1.43
N ALA A 268 2.09 0.53 -1.72
CA ALA A 268 2.38 1.96 -1.74
C ALA A 268 2.89 2.49 -0.39
N LYS A 269 2.39 1.93 0.71
CA LYS A 269 2.82 2.29 2.07
C LYS A 269 4.16 1.64 2.46
N ASP A 270 4.32 0.36 2.17
CA ASP A 270 5.39 -0.47 2.76
C ASP A 270 6.56 -0.78 1.81
N PHE A 271 6.48 -0.36 0.53
CA PHE A 271 7.57 -0.59 -0.42
C PHE A 271 8.86 0.10 0.01
N LEU A 272 9.96 -0.66 0.03
CA LEU A 272 11.30 -0.20 0.31
C LEU A 272 12.24 -0.61 -0.82
N ASN A 273 12.90 0.35 -1.46
CA ASN A 273 13.84 0.06 -2.53
C ASN A 273 15.16 -0.48 -1.97
N SER A 274 15.61 -1.64 -2.42
CA SER A 274 16.90 -2.20 -2.00
C SER A 274 18.09 -1.49 -2.64
N HIS A 275 17.86 -0.77 -3.74
CA HIS A 275 18.86 -0.24 -4.66
C HIS A 275 19.87 -1.31 -5.13
N LYS A 276 19.47 -2.58 -5.06
CA LYS A 276 20.28 -3.76 -5.40
C LYS A 276 19.45 -4.68 -6.29
N GLY A 277 19.70 -4.64 -7.59
CA GLY A 277 18.96 -5.41 -8.58
C GLY A 277 17.92 -4.59 -9.34
N LEU A 278 17.42 -5.17 -10.43
CA LEU A 278 16.20 -4.75 -11.08
C LEU A 278 15.03 -5.25 -10.23
N VAL A 279 14.18 -4.36 -9.75
CA VAL A 279 12.94 -4.73 -9.04
C VAL A 279 11.76 -4.35 -9.93
N ILE A 280 10.92 -5.31 -10.29
CA ILE A 280 9.68 -5.06 -11.03
C ILE A 280 8.52 -5.40 -10.11
N VAL A 281 7.66 -4.42 -9.83
CA VAL A 281 6.39 -4.63 -9.15
C VAL A 281 5.31 -4.65 -10.21
N ILE A 282 4.57 -5.76 -10.35
CA ILE A 282 3.49 -5.88 -11.33
C ILE A 282 2.16 -5.81 -10.58
N ALA A 283 1.24 -4.94 -10.99
CA ALA A 283 -0.03 -4.73 -10.30
C ALA A 283 -1.23 -4.68 -11.26
N SER A 284 -2.40 -5.04 -10.75
CA SER A 284 -3.70 -4.72 -11.35
C SER A 284 -4.18 -3.37 -10.83
N PHE A 285 -4.89 -2.62 -11.67
CA PHE A 285 -5.52 -1.34 -11.35
C PHE A 285 -4.56 -0.39 -10.62
N VAL A 286 -3.41 -0.12 -11.22
CA VAL A 286 -2.40 0.78 -10.62
C VAL A 286 -3.00 2.13 -10.25
N THR A 287 -2.71 2.62 -9.04
CA THR A 287 -3.04 3.99 -8.60
C THR A 287 -1.85 4.92 -8.81
N GLN A 288 -2.09 6.24 -8.86
CA GLN A 288 -0.99 7.20 -8.94
C GLN A 288 -0.08 7.09 -7.71
N GLU A 289 -0.64 6.85 -6.52
CA GLU A 289 0.12 6.67 -5.27
C GLU A 289 1.12 5.51 -5.39
N LEU A 290 0.68 4.34 -5.89
CA LEU A 290 1.55 3.18 -6.07
C LEU A 290 2.63 3.45 -7.13
N ILE A 291 2.25 4.05 -8.26
CA ILE A 291 3.20 4.38 -9.34
C ILE A 291 4.29 5.31 -8.81
N ASP A 292 3.90 6.39 -8.14
CA ASP A 292 4.83 7.37 -7.59
C ASP A 292 5.70 6.73 -6.50
N LYS A 293 5.15 5.88 -5.63
CA LYS A 293 5.95 5.19 -4.62
C LYS A 293 7.06 4.35 -5.24
N ILE A 294 6.73 3.48 -6.20
CA ILE A 294 7.73 2.60 -6.81
C ILE A 294 8.76 3.43 -7.60
N ASN A 295 8.31 4.37 -8.43
CA ASN A 295 9.19 5.16 -9.28
C ASN A 295 10.12 6.07 -8.48
N PHE A 296 9.59 6.86 -7.53
CA PHE A 296 10.40 7.83 -6.79
C PHE A 296 11.25 7.19 -5.68
N SER A 297 10.94 5.97 -5.26
CA SER A 297 11.83 5.20 -4.38
C SER A 297 13.25 5.01 -4.95
N ASN A 298 13.44 5.15 -6.26
CA ASN A 298 14.77 5.08 -6.88
C ASN A 298 15.68 6.26 -6.53
N PHE A 299 15.08 7.39 -6.15
CA PHE A 299 15.78 8.63 -5.81
C PHE A 299 15.71 8.94 -4.32
N GLU A 300 14.88 8.23 -3.57
CA GLU A 300 15.04 8.12 -2.13
C GLU A 300 16.50 7.67 -1.89
N ARG A 301 17.28 8.49 -1.17
CA ARG A 301 18.64 8.10 -0.85
C ARG A 301 18.55 6.77 -0.11
N SER A 302 19.29 5.76 -0.57
CA SER A 302 19.92 4.86 0.39
C SER A 302 20.86 5.78 1.17
N ASP A 303 20.35 6.48 2.18
CA ASP A 303 21.22 7.19 3.07
C ASP A 303 22.24 6.12 3.49
N LYS A 304 23.50 6.33 3.11
CA LYS A 304 24.56 6.11 4.06
C LYS A 304 24.13 6.94 5.27
N LYS A 305 23.24 6.38 6.08
CA LYS A 305 23.06 6.82 7.43
C LYS A 305 24.44 6.61 7.99
N ASP A 306 25.17 7.72 8.16
CA ASP A 306 25.77 7.96 9.45
C ASP A 306 24.82 7.34 10.46
N ILE A 307 25.30 6.31 11.18
CA ILE A 307 24.53 5.63 12.20
C ILE A 307 24.00 6.74 13.09
N ASN A 308 22.76 7.15 12.84
CA ASN A 308 22.23 8.33 13.46
C ASN A 308 21.86 7.85 14.85
N ASN A 309 22.76 8.13 15.80
CA ASN A 309 22.62 7.76 17.20
C ASN A 309 21.30 8.27 17.83
N ASN A 310 20.54 9.11 17.10
CA ASN A 310 19.25 9.66 17.50
C ASN A 310 18.02 9.14 16.72
N LYS A 311 18.09 8.01 15.98
CA LYS A 311 16.89 7.44 15.31
C LYS A 311 15.87 6.93 16.35
N CYS A 312 14.76 7.64 16.50
CA CYS A 312 13.65 7.24 17.38
C CYS A 312 12.65 6.33 16.65
N LEU A 313 12.66 5.03 16.99
CA LEU A 313 11.78 4.02 16.41
C LEU A 313 10.31 4.13 16.90
N SER A 314 9.36 3.92 16.00
CA SER A 314 7.94 3.69 16.31
C SER A 314 7.72 2.35 17.02
N ILE A 315 6.54 2.17 17.65
CA ILE A 315 6.19 0.89 18.32
C ILE A 315 6.22 -0.27 17.32
N SER A 316 5.72 -0.08 16.09
CA SER A 316 5.77 -1.10 15.04
C SER A 316 7.18 -1.40 14.55
N GLU A 317 8.06 -0.40 14.42
CA GLU A 317 9.49 -0.63 14.14
C GLU A 317 10.18 -1.37 15.28
N LYS A 318 9.88 -1.05 16.54
CA LYS A 318 10.44 -1.76 17.70
C LYS A 318 10.00 -3.23 17.73
N LYS A 319 8.74 -3.53 17.42
CA LYS A 319 8.26 -4.91 17.26
C LYS A 319 9.00 -5.65 16.14
N ARG A 320 9.23 -5.00 14.99
CA ARG A 320 10.03 -5.55 13.88
C ARG A 320 11.49 -5.79 14.26
N VAL A 321 12.09 -4.93 15.08
CA VAL A 321 13.45 -5.12 15.61
C VAL A 321 13.52 -6.35 16.53
N ILE A 322 12.54 -6.50 17.42
CA ILE A 322 12.45 -7.65 18.34
C ILE A 322 12.33 -8.94 17.53
N GLN A 323 11.36 -9.01 16.61
CA GLN A 323 11.12 -10.19 15.78
C GLN A 323 12.36 -10.59 14.97
N ALA A 324 13.05 -9.62 14.36
CA ALA A 324 14.25 -9.89 13.58
C ALA A 324 15.38 -10.56 14.40
N VAL A 325 15.51 -10.21 15.69
CA VAL A 325 16.50 -10.84 16.59
C VAL A 325 16.03 -12.23 17.03
N GLU A 326 14.74 -12.41 17.30
CA GLU A 326 14.16 -13.71 17.67
C GLU A 326 14.22 -14.73 16.53
N ASP A 327 14.09 -14.26 15.29
CA ASP A 327 14.26 -15.06 14.07
C ASP A 327 15.73 -15.44 13.79
N GLY A 328 16.65 -15.14 14.72
CA GLY A 328 18.04 -15.58 14.68
C GLY A 328 19.00 -14.68 13.92
N GLN A 329 18.63 -13.45 13.58
CA GLN A 329 19.56 -12.51 12.93
C GLN A 329 20.62 -12.00 13.90
N LEU A 330 21.83 -11.77 13.39
CA LEU A 330 22.92 -11.16 14.17
C LEU A 330 22.55 -9.73 14.58
N LYS A 331 22.65 -9.43 15.88
CA LYS A 331 22.33 -8.11 16.45
C LYS A 331 23.03 -6.94 15.74
N LYS A 332 24.27 -7.15 15.28
CA LYS A 332 25.04 -6.17 14.50
C LYS A 332 24.35 -5.81 13.17
N ASP A 333 23.80 -6.81 12.49
CA ASP A 333 23.14 -6.65 11.19
C ASP A 333 21.75 -6.05 11.36
N VAL A 334 21.03 -6.44 12.42
CA VAL A 334 19.75 -5.83 12.81
C VAL A 334 19.93 -4.34 13.12
N ALA A 335 20.94 -3.98 13.93
CA ALA A 335 21.21 -2.57 14.24
C ALA A 335 21.47 -1.74 12.97
N LYS A 336 22.26 -2.29 12.03
CA LYS A 336 22.54 -1.66 10.74
C LYS A 336 21.29 -1.55 9.86
N GLN A 337 20.48 -2.61 9.79
CA GLN A 337 19.24 -2.67 9.01
C GLN A 337 18.24 -1.60 9.44
N PHE A 338 18.05 -1.45 10.75
CA PHE A 338 17.11 -0.46 11.29
C PHE A 338 17.73 0.93 11.43
N GLY A 339 19.04 1.08 11.16
CA GLY A 339 19.77 2.34 11.26
C GLY A 339 19.77 2.88 12.68
N ILE A 340 20.02 2.01 13.65
CA ILE A 340 20.08 2.29 15.09
C ILE A 340 21.44 1.85 15.66
N SER A 341 21.86 2.42 16.78
CA SER A 341 23.07 1.99 17.48
C SER A 341 22.86 0.65 18.19
N SER A 342 23.96 -0.06 18.49
CA SER A 342 23.92 -1.29 19.29
C SER A 342 23.32 -1.06 20.69
N SER A 343 23.51 0.12 21.27
CA SER A 343 22.92 0.48 22.57
C SER A 343 21.41 0.68 22.46
N THR A 344 20.91 1.31 21.39
CA THR A 344 19.46 1.45 21.12
C THR A 344 18.80 0.09 20.91
N LEU A 345 19.44 -0.82 20.17
CA LEU A 345 18.95 -2.19 19.99
C LEU A 345 18.81 -2.92 21.33
N SER A 346 19.84 -2.86 22.17
CA SER A 346 19.83 -3.45 23.50
C SER A 346 18.73 -2.87 24.40
N MET A 347 18.49 -1.55 24.35
CA MET A 347 17.40 -0.91 25.09
C MET A 347 16.00 -1.36 24.61
N VAL A 348 15.82 -1.56 23.31
CA VAL A 348 14.55 -2.06 22.75
C VAL A 348 14.30 -3.50 23.20
N LEU A 349 15.32 -4.37 23.14
CA LEU A 349 15.23 -5.75 23.61
C LEU A 349 14.96 -5.83 25.12
N LYS A 350 15.59 -4.95 25.92
CA LYS A 350 15.34 -4.88 27.38
C LYS A 350 13.90 -4.47 27.72
N LYS A 351 13.21 -3.75 26.82
CA LYS A 351 11.81 -3.34 26.99
C LYS A 351 10.82 -4.20 26.20
N LYS A 352 11.25 -5.38 25.72
CA LYS A 352 10.46 -6.28 24.87
C LYS A 352 9.06 -6.52 25.40
N ASP A 353 8.92 -6.95 26.64
CA ASP A 353 7.61 -7.37 27.19
C ASP A 353 6.60 -6.21 27.23
N TYR A 354 7.08 -5.01 27.57
CA TYR A 354 6.28 -3.79 27.52
C TYR A 354 5.86 -3.40 26.09
N ILE A 355 6.77 -3.56 25.12
CA ILE A 355 6.53 -3.21 23.71
C ILE A 355 5.58 -4.21 23.05
N THR A 356 5.68 -5.50 23.42
CA THR A 356 4.83 -6.57 22.90
C THR A 356 3.43 -6.53 23.53
N GLY A 357 3.33 -6.23 24.84
CA GLY A 357 2.08 -6.19 25.59
C GLY A 357 1.22 -4.92 25.46
N SER A 358 1.72 -3.83 24.85
CA SER A 358 0.90 -2.61 24.69
C SER A 358 -0.02 -2.68 23.46
N ALA A 359 -1.35 -2.65 23.68
CA ALA A 359 -2.38 -2.47 22.65
C ALA A 359 -2.52 -0.99 22.24
N LEU A 360 -1.42 -0.38 21.76
CA LEU A 360 -1.39 1.04 21.37
C LEU A 360 -1.21 1.21 19.86
N ILE A 361 -1.76 2.33 19.36
CA ILE A 361 -1.76 2.76 17.95
C ILE A 361 -0.36 2.55 17.31
N PRO A 362 -0.23 1.72 16.24
CA PRO A 362 1.05 1.25 15.70
C PRO A 362 2.03 2.33 15.20
N SER A 363 1.53 3.53 14.92
CA SER A 363 2.28 4.65 14.36
C SER A 363 2.90 5.59 15.41
N ARG A 364 2.54 5.46 16.70
CA ARG A 364 3.07 6.34 17.76
C ARG A 364 4.51 5.97 18.12
N LYS A 365 5.34 7.01 18.34
CA LYS A 365 6.75 6.89 18.76
C LYS A 365 6.94 6.83 20.29
N ARG A 366 5.98 7.36 21.06
CA ARG A 366 5.94 7.36 22.54
C ARG A 366 4.49 7.15 23.03
N SER A 367 4.34 6.44 24.14
CA SER A 367 3.11 6.48 24.95
C SER A 367 3.09 7.79 25.73
N ARG A 368 2.01 8.57 25.64
CA ARG A 368 1.77 9.71 26.55
C ARG A 368 0.61 9.32 27.45
N GLN A 369 0.83 9.46 28.75
CA GLN A 369 -0.21 9.43 29.78
C GLN A 369 -0.92 10.80 29.80
N GLY A 370 -2.21 10.82 30.12
CA GLY A 370 -3.00 12.06 30.24
C GLY A 370 -2.46 12.99 31.33
N GLU A 371 -2.73 14.28 31.20
CA GLU A 371 -2.20 15.35 32.06
C GLU A 371 -2.62 15.18 33.53
N PHE A 372 -3.80 14.59 33.78
CA PHE A 372 -4.32 14.32 35.12
C PHE A 372 -4.60 12.82 35.30
N LEU A 373 -3.58 11.98 35.11
CA LEU A 373 -3.67 10.52 35.14
C LEU A 373 -4.43 9.96 36.36
N ARG A 374 -4.21 10.52 37.55
CA ARG A 374 -4.92 10.12 38.79
C ARG A 374 -6.41 10.43 38.76
N LEU A 375 -6.79 11.57 38.20
CA LEU A 375 -8.19 11.96 38.03
C LEU A 375 -8.89 11.03 37.03
N GLU A 376 -8.23 10.72 35.91
CA GLU A 376 -8.71 9.77 34.90
C GLU A 376 -8.90 8.36 35.49
N GLU A 377 -7.94 7.87 36.29
CA GLU A 377 -8.04 6.57 36.97
C GLU A 377 -9.19 6.52 37.99
N CYS A 378 -9.38 7.57 38.80
CA CYS A 378 -10.47 7.68 39.75
C CYS A 378 -11.84 7.70 39.06
N LEU A 379 -11.96 8.45 37.96
CA LEU A 379 -13.18 8.52 37.15
C LEU A 379 -13.50 7.17 36.50
N LEU A 380 -12.49 6.49 35.94
CA LEU A 380 -12.68 5.18 35.32
C LEU A 380 -13.15 4.12 36.33
N LYS A 381 -12.59 4.12 37.54
CA LYS A 381 -13.02 3.23 38.64
C LYS A 381 -14.47 3.51 39.05
N TRP A 382 -14.84 4.77 39.18
CA TRP A 382 -16.20 5.17 39.54
C TRP A 382 -17.22 4.81 38.44
N ILE A 383 -16.91 5.05 37.16
CA ILE A 383 -17.78 4.68 36.04
C ILE A 383 -18.00 3.16 36.01
N ARG A 384 -16.96 2.37 36.27
CA ARG A 384 -17.07 0.89 36.37
C ARG A 384 -17.97 0.47 37.53
N GLN A 385 -17.89 1.13 38.69
CA GLN A 385 -18.79 0.87 39.82
C GLN A 385 -20.25 1.19 39.49
N CYS A 386 -20.52 2.35 38.89
CA CYS A 386 -21.87 2.73 38.46
C CYS A 386 -22.43 1.74 37.43
N ARG A 387 -21.63 1.27 36.47
CA ARG A 387 -22.04 0.22 35.51
C ARG A 387 -22.30 -1.13 36.19
N GLY A 388 -21.48 -1.53 37.15
CA GLY A 388 -21.71 -2.74 37.94
C GLY A 388 -22.99 -2.69 38.79
N GLN A 389 -23.50 -1.48 39.06
CA GLN A 389 -24.74 -1.23 39.79
C GLN A 389 -25.91 -0.86 38.85
N ASN A 390 -25.72 -0.96 37.52
CA ASN A 390 -26.71 -0.57 36.51
C ASN A 390 -27.23 0.89 36.64
N VAL A 391 -26.42 1.79 37.21
CA VAL A 391 -26.75 3.22 37.36
C VAL A 391 -26.42 3.96 36.07
N LEU A 392 -27.42 4.61 35.47
CA LEU A 392 -27.23 5.49 34.31
C LEU A 392 -26.50 6.77 34.73
N ILE A 393 -25.38 7.07 34.06
CA ILE A 393 -24.55 8.25 34.35
C ILE A 393 -24.93 9.37 33.38
N ASP A 394 -25.57 10.42 33.88
CA ASP A 394 -25.84 11.62 33.08
C ASP A 394 -24.69 12.64 33.12
N SER A 395 -24.77 13.64 32.24
CA SER A 395 -23.72 14.67 32.10
C SER A 395 -23.56 15.55 33.34
N PHE A 396 -24.61 15.72 34.16
CA PHE A 396 -24.57 16.52 35.39
C PHE A 396 -23.87 15.75 36.52
N MET A 397 -24.20 14.48 36.67
CA MET A 397 -23.58 13.53 37.59
C MET A 397 -22.09 13.38 37.30
N LEU A 398 -21.71 13.24 36.02
CA LEU A 398 -20.31 13.15 35.61
C LEU A 398 -19.55 14.44 35.93
N LYS A 399 -20.08 15.61 35.57
CA LYS A 399 -19.45 16.91 35.88
C LYS A 399 -19.29 17.14 37.38
N LYS A 400 -20.32 16.82 38.17
CA LYS A 400 -20.28 16.91 39.64
C LYS A 400 -19.22 15.98 40.23
N LYS A 401 -19.07 14.77 39.66
CA LYS A 401 -18.06 13.81 40.11
C LYS A 401 -16.64 14.18 39.70
N VAL A 402 -16.44 14.70 38.49
CA VAL A 402 -15.17 15.26 38.02
C VAL A 402 -14.74 16.40 38.95
N LYS A 403 -15.65 17.32 39.29
CA LYS A 403 -15.37 18.43 40.22
C LYS A 403 -15.02 17.91 41.62
N SER A 404 -15.77 16.95 42.14
CA SER A 404 -15.50 16.32 43.45
C SER A 404 -14.13 15.61 43.50
N PHE A 405 -13.76 14.86 42.45
CA PHE A 405 -12.46 14.20 42.39
C PHE A 405 -11.32 15.20 42.15
N ALA A 406 -11.51 16.22 41.32
CA ALA A 406 -10.52 17.27 41.11
C ALA A 406 -10.23 18.02 42.44
N GLN A 407 -11.28 18.39 43.19
CA GLN A 407 -11.15 18.99 44.52
C GLN A 407 -10.45 18.06 45.52
N SER A 408 -10.80 16.77 45.53
CA SER A 408 -10.19 15.78 46.44
C SER A 408 -8.72 15.48 46.09
N LEU A 409 -8.32 15.74 44.85
CA LEU A 409 -6.96 15.54 44.34
C LEU A 409 -6.15 16.84 44.29
N GLY A 410 -6.72 17.97 44.73
CA GLY A 410 -6.05 19.29 44.72
C GLY A 410 -5.78 19.86 43.33
N ILE A 411 -6.60 19.51 42.33
CA ILE A 411 -6.46 19.96 40.94
C ILE A 411 -7.38 21.16 40.72
N GLU A 412 -6.86 22.28 40.19
CA GLU A 412 -7.68 23.44 39.78
C GLU A 412 -8.73 23.03 38.74
N GLU A 413 -9.93 23.61 38.84
CA GLU A 413 -11.09 23.22 38.02
C GLU A 413 -10.73 23.34 36.52
N PRO A 414 -10.71 22.22 35.77
CA PRO A 414 -10.24 22.25 34.39
C PRO A 414 -11.21 23.08 33.53
N PRO A 415 -10.70 23.87 32.56
CA PRO A 415 -11.53 24.75 31.76
C PRO A 415 -12.60 23.97 30.99
N PRO A 416 -13.77 24.59 30.70
CA PRO A 416 -14.83 23.92 29.98
C PRO A 416 -14.32 23.46 28.61
N VAL A 417 -14.57 22.18 28.32
CA VAL A 417 -14.22 21.51 27.06
C VAL A 417 -14.90 22.24 25.91
N THR A 418 -14.14 22.71 24.94
CA THR A 418 -14.68 23.37 23.75
C THR A 418 -15.48 22.38 22.90
N LEU A 419 -16.45 22.84 22.10
CA LEU A 419 -17.22 21.98 21.18
C LEU A 419 -16.32 21.11 20.28
N SER A 420 -15.13 21.61 19.92
CA SER A 420 -14.12 20.86 19.13
C SER A 420 -13.46 19.72 19.91
N GLU A 421 -13.19 19.93 21.20
CA GLU A 421 -12.62 18.90 22.08
C GLU A 421 -13.67 17.85 22.46
N ALA A 422 -14.93 18.28 22.66
CA ALA A 422 -16.06 17.38 22.88
C ALA A 422 -16.29 16.46 21.67
N ARG A 423 -16.20 16.99 20.44
CA ARG A 423 -16.27 16.22 19.20
C ARG A 423 -15.11 15.22 19.06
N LYS A 424 -13.87 15.60 19.40
CA LYS A 424 -12.71 14.68 19.38
C LYS A 424 -12.82 13.53 20.39
N CYS A 425 -13.32 13.84 21.59
CA CYS A 425 -13.60 12.82 22.59
C CYS A 425 -14.72 11.88 22.13
N LEU A 426 -15.78 12.41 21.52
CA LEU A 426 -16.87 11.61 20.94
C LEU A 426 -16.36 10.67 19.84
N THR A 427 -15.54 11.17 18.90
CA THR A 427 -14.91 10.33 17.86
C THR A 427 -14.06 9.21 18.47
N THR A 428 -13.33 9.51 19.55
CA THR A 428 -12.50 8.51 20.25
C THR A 428 -13.36 7.45 20.95
N LEU A 429 -14.49 7.84 21.54
CA LEU A 429 -15.45 6.95 22.17
C LEU A 429 -16.20 6.08 21.15
N LEU A 430 -16.56 6.63 19.97
CA LEU A 430 -17.11 5.89 18.83
C LEU A 430 -16.12 4.83 18.34
N PHE A 431 -14.84 5.19 18.19
CA PHE A 431 -13.78 4.23 17.83
C PHE A 431 -13.59 3.12 18.87
N TYR A 432 -13.82 3.41 20.15
CA TYR A 432 -13.72 2.42 21.22
C TYR A 432 -14.96 1.52 21.28
N ALA A 433 -16.16 2.06 21.08
CA ALA A 433 -17.42 1.32 21.03
C ALA A 433 -17.47 0.34 19.85
N LEU A 434 -16.90 0.72 18.69
CA LEU A 434 -16.72 -0.14 17.52
C LEU A 434 -15.88 -1.42 17.79
N GLY A 435 -15.20 -1.50 18.95
CA GLY A 435 -14.35 -2.63 19.34
C GLY A 435 -14.87 -3.45 20.53
N THR A 436 -16.11 -3.28 20.98
CA THR A 436 -16.66 -4.04 22.14
C THR A 436 -17.98 -4.76 21.81
N GLU A 437 -18.17 -5.99 22.29
CA GLU A 437 -19.22 -6.95 21.90
C GLU A 437 -20.67 -6.66 22.39
N ASN A 438 -21.02 -5.43 22.81
CA ASN A 438 -22.40 -5.13 23.25
C ASN A 438 -22.85 -3.78 22.70
N ASN A 439 -23.49 -3.79 21.53
CA ASN A 439 -23.38 -2.68 20.58
C ASN A 439 -24.58 -1.72 20.48
N ASP A 440 -25.83 -2.09 20.77
CA ASP A 440 -26.91 -1.22 20.25
C ASP A 440 -27.20 0.01 21.13
N ASN A 441 -27.17 -0.12 22.46
CA ASN A 441 -27.48 1.00 23.36
C ASN A 441 -26.35 2.05 23.47
N TYR A 442 -25.09 1.63 23.28
CA TYR A 442 -23.95 2.54 23.30
C TYR A 442 -23.88 3.40 22.05
N PHE A 443 -24.16 2.82 20.87
CA PHE A 443 -24.23 3.57 19.63
C PHE A 443 -25.42 4.53 19.63
N ALA A 444 -26.60 4.13 20.08
CA ALA A 444 -27.76 5.03 20.17
C ALA A 444 -27.49 6.26 21.07
N ALA A 445 -26.82 6.07 22.21
CA ALA A 445 -26.43 7.16 23.10
C ALA A 445 -25.36 8.08 22.49
N LEU A 446 -24.35 7.51 21.81
CA LEU A 446 -23.27 8.26 21.16
C LEU A 446 -23.78 9.05 19.94
N THR A 447 -24.68 8.47 19.13
CA THR A 447 -25.34 9.14 18.00
C THR A 447 -26.26 10.28 18.49
N THR A 448 -26.90 10.13 19.65
CA THR A 448 -27.71 11.21 20.25
C THR A 448 -26.82 12.38 20.70
N ILE A 449 -25.63 12.09 21.24
CA ILE A 449 -24.63 13.10 21.59
C ILE A 449 -24.07 13.77 20.32
N GLU A 450 -23.80 13.00 19.26
CA GLU A 450 -23.36 13.50 17.95
C GLU A 450 -24.39 14.48 17.35
N ASN A 451 -25.67 14.08 17.29
CA ASN A 451 -26.78 14.90 16.80
C ASN A 451 -27.02 16.17 17.63
N SER A 452 -26.71 16.13 18.93
CA SER A 452 -26.81 17.28 19.83
C SER A 452 -25.62 18.24 19.67
N LEU A 453 -24.46 17.74 19.22
CA LEU A 453 -23.26 18.53 18.97
C LEU A 453 -23.27 19.18 17.58
N ASP A 454 -23.99 18.61 16.60
CA ASP A 454 -24.12 19.12 15.22
C ASP A 454 -25.23 20.14 15.00
N ASN A 455 -26.24 20.20 15.86
CA ASN A 455 -27.26 21.23 15.80
C ASN A 455 -26.89 22.45 16.66
N ASP A 456 -26.36 23.49 16.02
CA ASP A 456 -26.17 24.84 16.60
C ASP A 456 -27.50 25.57 16.95
N LYS A 457 -28.56 24.83 17.31
CA LYS A 457 -29.84 25.34 17.80
C LYS A 457 -30.15 24.81 19.19
N LEU A 458 -29.37 25.25 20.18
CA LEU A 458 -29.84 25.33 21.57
C LEU A 458 -30.80 26.51 21.75
N LYS A 459 -31.93 26.49 21.05
CA LYS A 459 -33.18 27.15 21.48
C LYS A 459 -34.35 26.29 21.01
N LEU A 460 -35.06 25.71 21.98
CA LEU A 460 -36.37 25.05 21.89
C LEU A 460 -36.39 23.58 21.40
N LEU A 461 -35.95 22.66 22.26
CA LEU A 461 -36.58 21.33 22.33
C LEU A 461 -37.18 21.19 23.72
N THR A 462 -38.50 21.12 23.79
CA THR A 462 -39.24 20.97 25.05
C THR A 462 -39.06 19.57 25.61
N GLN A 463 -39.02 19.45 26.94
CA GLN A 463 -38.84 18.22 27.72
C GLN A 463 -39.65 17.03 27.16
N LYS A 464 -40.86 17.31 26.66
CA LYS A 464 -41.79 16.34 26.06
C LYS A 464 -41.23 15.63 24.81
N LYS A 465 -40.54 16.34 23.93
CA LYS A 465 -39.92 15.74 22.72
C LYS A 465 -38.75 14.83 23.05
N ILE A 466 -38.08 15.07 24.18
CA ILE A 466 -36.98 14.23 24.65
C ILE A 466 -37.53 12.96 25.29
N THR A 467 -38.58 13.06 26.11
CA THR A 467 -39.23 11.88 26.71
C THR A 467 -39.87 10.95 25.67
N ASP A 468 -40.51 11.49 24.63
CA ASP A 468 -41.16 10.67 23.59
C ASP A 468 -40.17 9.91 22.69
N PHE A 469 -38.90 10.35 22.64
CA PHE A 469 -37.84 9.69 21.87
C PHE A 469 -37.27 8.45 22.57
N PHE A 470 -37.26 8.44 23.91
CA PHE A 470 -36.73 7.34 24.72
C PHE A 470 -37.79 6.32 25.15
N SER A 471 -39.05 6.50 24.74
CA SER A 471 -40.17 5.61 25.06
C SER A 471 -40.60 4.70 23.89
N LYS A 472 -39.74 4.47 22.89
CA LYS A 472 -39.96 3.45 21.86
C LYS A 472 -38.80 2.47 21.79
#